data_AF-A0A2P6FA71-F1
#
_entry.id   AF-A0A2P6FA71-F1
#
_cell.length_a   1.000
_cell.length_b   1.000
_cell.length_c   1.000
_cell.angle_alpha   90.00
_cell.angle_beta   90.00
_cell.angle_gamma   90.00
#
_symmetry.space_group_name_H-M   'P 1'
#
loop_
_entity.id
_entity.type
_entity.pdbx_description
1 polymer ?
#
loop_
_entity_poly.entity_id
_entity_poly.type
_entity_poly.pdbx_seq_one_letter_code
_entity_poly.pdbx_strand_id
1 'polypeptide(L)'
;MDKSPNTIRLEVNRLKEEYDPEKANDDYKNKRKKSIKYTKIRKKVVNYVRKILSKKSYSPMLIIFEYEKKYNEKFPFSHVTLYKYIDHGVFDEEDNEIKKKLPFKGKKFKTKKRKDDRGQLTNIRFIEEAEHEKGTFGWFQMDCIVGKEHQSVCLTFTEKKVYIRFVLN
;
A
#
# COMPACT_ATOMS: atom_id res chain seq x y z
N MET A 1 -30.11 -28.73 -7.98
CA MET A 1 -29.82 -27.67 -8.98
C MET A 1 -29.94 -26.34 -8.28
N ASP A 2 -28.84 -25.60 -8.12
CA ASP A 2 -28.79 -24.33 -7.37
C ASP A 2 -28.79 -23.13 -8.35
N LYS A 3 -29.90 -22.96 -9.08
CA LYS A 3 -30.08 -21.88 -10.05
C LYS A 3 -31.37 -21.15 -9.73
N SER A 4 -31.33 -19.81 -9.82
CA SER A 4 -32.52 -19.02 -9.53
C SER A 4 -33.68 -19.39 -10.48
N PRO A 5 -34.95 -19.35 -10.02
CA PRO A 5 -36.11 -19.64 -10.85
C PRO A 5 -36.16 -18.81 -12.14
N ASN A 6 -35.66 -17.57 -12.07
CA ASN A 6 -35.63 -16.67 -13.22
C ASN A 6 -34.59 -17.10 -14.27
N THR A 7 -33.44 -17.62 -13.83
CA THR A 7 -32.44 -18.21 -14.73
C THR A 7 -33.00 -19.43 -15.45
N ILE A 8 -33.72 -20.30 -14.72
CA ILE A 8 -34.36 -21.48 -15.30
C ILE A 8 -35.40 -21.05 -16.34
N ARG A 9 -36.25 -20.07 -16.03
CA ARG A 9 -37.26 -19.53 -16.96
C ARG A 9 -36.63 -18.95 -18.23
N LEU A 10 -35.53 -18.20 -18.10
CA LEU A 10 -34.81 -17.60 -19.24
C LEU A 10 -34.18 -18.67 -20.12
N GLU A 11 -33.52 -19.69 -19.54
CA GLU A 11 -32.93 -20.79 -20.32
C GLU A 11 -34.00 -21.66 -20.97
N VAL A 12 -35.10 -21.96 -20.28
CA VAL A 12 -36.25 -22.66 -20.87
C VAL A 12 -36.82 -21.88 -22.05
N ASN A 13 -36.97 -20.56 -21.94
CA ASN A 13 -37.41 -19.74 -23.07
C ASN A 13 -36.40 -19.68 -24.21
N ARG A 14 -35.10 -19.72 -23.91
CA ARG A 14 -34.03 -19.75 -24.92
C ARG A 14 -33.98 -21.09 -25.67
N LEU A 15 -34.30 -22.20 -24.99
CA LEU A 15 -34.31 -23.55 -25.55
C LEU A 15 -35.62 -23.91 -26.28
N LYS A 16 -36.69 -23.11 -26.13
CA LYS A 16 -37.96 -23.30 -26.85
C LYS A 16 -37.85 -23.02 -28.35
N GLU A 17 -36.90 -22.19 -28.75
CA GLU A 17 -36.62 -21.89 -30.16
C GLU A 17 -35.41 -22.71 -30.62
N GLU A 18 -35.43 -23.19 -31.86
CA GLU A 18 -34.26 -23.81 -32.47
C GLU A 18 -33.14 -22.77 -32.65
N TYR A 19 -31.89 -23.20 -32.51
CA TYR A 19 -30.75 -22.28 -32.54
C TYR A 19 -30.62 -21.60 -33.92
N ASP A 20 -30.75 -20.28 -33.94
CA ASP A 20 -30.53 -19.44 -35.13
C ASP A 20 -29.23 -18.62 -34.98
N PRO A 21 -28.19 -18.88 -35.81
CA PRO A 21 -26.92 -18.17 -35.75
C PRO A 21 -27.03 -16.67 -36.12
N GLU A 22 -27.96 -16.28 -37.01
CA GLU A 22 -28.13 -14.89 -37.39
C GLU A 22 -28.71 -14.07 -36.23
N LYS A 23 -29.78 -14.60 -35.61
CA LYS A 23 -30.40 -14.01 -34.42
C LYS A 23 -29.41 -13.89 -33.26
N ALA A 24 -28.57 -14.91 -33.05
CA ALA A 24 -27.53 -14.88 -32.02
C ALA A 24 -26.45 -13.81 -32.30
N ASN A 25 -26.03 -13.66 -33.55
CA ASN A 25 -25.06 -12.63 -33.95
C ASN A 25 -25.63 -11.22 -33.78
N ASP A 26 -26.90 -11.02 -34.11
CA ASP A 26 -27.54 -9.71 -33.96
C ASP A 26 -27.79 -9.33 -32.50
N ASP A 27 -28.17 -10.29 -31.64
CA ASP A 27 -28.20 -10.08 -30.18
C ASP A 27 -26.81 -9.73 -29.65
N TYR A 28 -25.76 -10.44 -30.09
CA TYR A 28 -24.38 -10.11 -29.75
C TYR A 28 -24.01 -8.69 -30.17
N LYS A 29 -24.28 -8.29 -31.42
CA LYS A 29 -24.02 -6.92 -31.90
C LYS A 29 -24.80 -5.87 -31.09
N ASN A 30 -26.05 -6.15 -30.75
CA ASN A 30 -26.89 -5.25 -29.96
C ASN A 30 -26.36 -5.08 -28.52
N LYS A 31 -25.97 -6.17 -27.87
CA LYS A 31 -25.29 -6.15 -26.57
C LYS A 31 -23.94 -5.43 -26.65
N ARG A 32 -23.16 -5.67 -27.72
CA ARG A 32 -21.87 -5.03 -27.95
C ARG A 32 -21.99 -3.53 -28.13
N LYS A 33 -23.02 -3.03 -28.83
CA LYS A 33 -23.32 -1.59 -28.95
C LYS A 33 -23.58 -0.93 -27.58
N LYS A 34 -24.23 -1.65 -26.66
CA LYS A 34 -24.51 -1.19 -25.28
C LYS A 34 -23.30 -1.32 -24.34
N SER A 35 -22.26 -2.05 -24.72
CA SER A 35 -21.05 -2.18 -23.92
C SER A 35 -20.28 -0.85 -23.91
N ILE A 36 -19.83 -0.41 -22.73
CA ILE A 36 -19.08 0.84 -22.57
C ILE A 36 -17.79 0.73 -23.38
N LYS A 37 -17.59 1.66 -24.32
CA LYS A 37 -16.37 1.74 -25.13
C LYS A 37 -15.17 1.96 -24.21
N TYR A 38 -14.10 1.22 -24.43
CA TYR A 38 -12.86 1.38 -23.67
C TYR A 38 -12.33 2.82 -23.81
N THR A 39 -12.03 3.47 -22.69
CA THR A 39 -11.38 4.78 -22.71
C THR A 39 -9.92 4.61 -23.06
N LYS A 40 -9.48 5.13 -24.21
CA LYS A 40 -8.06 5.18 -24.57
C LYS A 40 -7.31 6.15 -23.66
N ILE A 41 -6.17 5.73 -23.12
CA ILE A 41 -5.31 6.60 -22.31
C ILE A 41 -4.68 7.66 -23.23
N ARG A 42 -4.89 8.94 -22.89
CA ARG A 42 -4.31 10.06 -23.65
C ARG A 42 -2.82 10.18 -23.36
N LYS A 43 -2.01 10.52 -24.39
CA LYS A 43 -0.56 10.78 -24.24
C LYS A 43 -0.25 11.83 -23.16
N LYS A 44 -1.08 12.87 -23.02
CA LYS A 44 -1.01 13.89 -21.96
C LYS A 44 -0.91 13.28 -20.55
N VAL A 45 -1.75 12.27 -20.28
CA VAL A 45 -1.84 11.63 -18.97
C VAL A 45 -0.64 10.72 -18.73
N VAL A 46 -0.22 9.95 -19.74
CA VAL A 46 0.99 9.11 -19.69
C VAL A 46 2.21 9.96 -19.32
N ASN A 47 2.43 11.05 -20.06
CA ASN A 47 3.58 11.93 -19.84
C ASN A 47 3.54 12.59 -18.46
N TYR A 48 2.35 12.96 -17.98
CA TYR A 48 2.20 13.54 -16.65
C TYR A 48 2.55 12.54 -15.54
N VAL A 49 1.98 11.33 -15.60
CA VAL A 49 2.22 10.27 -14.60
C VAL A 49 3.71 9.94 -14.54
N ARG A 50 4.36 9.77 -15.70
CA ARG A 50 5.82 9.55 -15.80
C ARG A 50 6.61 10.67 -15.15
N LYS A 51 6.27 11.93 -15.46
CA LYS A 51 6.95 13.11 -14.91
C LYS A 51 6.79 13.25 -13.39
N ILE A 52 5.62 12.93 -12.85
CA ILE A 52 5.40 12.96 -11.39
C ILE A 52 6.21 11.87 -10.73
N LEU A 53 6.11 10.63 -11.21
CA LEU A 53 6.76 9.47 -10.60
C LEU A 53 8.28 9.51 -10.75
N SER A 54 8.82 10.19 -11.76
CA SER A 54 10.27 10.41 -11.87
C SER A 54 10.81 11.39 -10.83
N LYS A 55 10.01 12.37 -10.40
CA LYS A 55 10.42 13.42 -9.47
C LYS A 55 10.05 13.15 -8.02
N LYS A 56 8.90 12.50 -7.80
CA LYS A 56 8.27 12.34 -6.49
C LYS A 56 7.74 10.92 -6.32
N SER A 57 7.90 10.35 -5.14
CA SER A 57 7.34 9.04 -4.79
C SER A 57 5.90 9.18 -4.31
N TYR A 58 4.98 9.48 -5.22
CA TYR A 58 3.58 9.76 -4.90
C TYR A 58 2.69 8.52 -4.97
N SER A 59 1.68 8.49 -4.09
CA SER A 59 0.58 7.52 -4.21
C SER A 59 -0.27 7.86 -5.44
N PRO A 60 -0.77 6.88 -6.20
CA PRO A 60 -1.68 7.08 -7.33
C PRO A 60 -2.86 8.02 -7.06
N MET A 61 -3.43 8.01 -5.86
CA MET A 61 -4.49 8.95 -5.49
C MET A 61 -4.01 10.40 -5.46
N LEU A 62 -2.79 10.63 -4.98
CA LEU A 62 -2.17 11.95 -4.95
C LEU A 62 -1.81 12.44 -6.37
N ILE A 63 -1.39 11.53 -7.26
CA ILE A 63 -1.13 11.83 -8.67
C ILE A 63 -2.40 12.32 -9.36
N ILE A 64 -3.53 11.65 -9.11
CA ILE A 64 -4.84 12.03 -9.63
C ILE A 64 -5.21 13.42 -9.11
N PHE A 65 -5.13 13.63 -7.80
CA PHE A 65 -5.46 14.91 -7.19
C PHE A 65 -4.61 16.08 -7.72
N GLU A 66 -3.29 15.91 -7.84
CA GLU A 66 -2.43 16.95 -8.42
C GLU A 66 -2.73 17.20 -9.91
N TYR A 67 -3.08 16.16 -10.68
CA TYR A 67 -3.46 16.33 -12.08
C TYR A 67 -4.73 17.16 -12.20
N GLU A 68 -5.77 16.78 -11.44
CA GLU A 68 -7.07 17.46 -11.48
C GLU A 68 -6.93 18.92 -11.04
N LYS A 69 -6.16 19.18 -9.95
CA LYS A 69 -5.86 20.53 -9.48
C LYS A 69 -5.09 21.36 -10.52
N LYS A 70 -4.13 20.74 -11.23
CA LYS A 70 -3.27 21.45 -12.17
C LYS A 70 -3.95 21.77 -13.50
N TYR A 71 -4.77 20.84 -14.01
CA TYR A 71 -5.39 20.97 -15.33
C TYR A 71 -6.87 21.35 -15.28
N ASN A 72 -7.47 21.42 -14.08
CA ASN A 72 -8.90 21.64 -13.88
C ASN A 72 -9.77 20.68 -14.71
N GLU A 73 -9.29 19.46 -14.90
CA GLU A 73 -9.88 18.39 -15.71
C GLU A 73 -9.94 17.12 -14.88
N LYS A 74 -11.07 16.41 -14.91
CA LYS A 74 -11.21 15.11 -14.25
C LYS A 74 -10.22 14.10 -14.82
N PHE A 75 -9.58 13.33 -13.95
CA PHE A 75 -8.67 12.27 -14.37
C PHE A 75 -9.44 11.15 -15.07
N PRO A 76 -8.92 10.57 -16.16
CA PRO A 76 -9.71 9.64 -17.00
C PRO A 76 -10.08 8.30 -16.33
N PHE A 77 -9.47 7.94 -15.20
CA PHE A 77 -9.72 6.68 -14.51
C PHE A 77 -9.51 6.78 -12.99
N SER A 78 -9.99 5.79 -12.24
CA SER A 78 -9.86 5.76 -10.79
C SER A 78 -8.42 5.44 -10.34
N HIS A 79 -8.11 5.72 -9.07
CA HIS A 79 -6.81 5.39 -8.48
C HIS A 79 -6.51 3.87 -8.53
N VAL A 80 -7.53 3.02 -8.39
CA VAL A 80 -7.38 1.56 -8.50
C VAL A 80 -6.95 1.16 -9.90
N THR A 81 -7.54 1.77 -10.93
CA THR A 81 -7.15 1.52 -12.32
C THR A 81 -5.74 2.03 -12.60
N LEU A 82 -5.37 3.19 -12.04
CA LEU A 82 -4.00 3.69 -12.14
C LEU A 82 -2.99 2.72 -11.52
N TYR A 83 -3.30 2.16 -10.34
CA TYR A 83 -2.49 1.10 -9.74
C TYR A 83 -2.33 -0.10 -10.67
N LYS A 84 -3.42 -0.61 -11.26
CA LYS A 84 -3.38 -1.73 -12.20
C LYS A 84 -2.50 -1.43 -13.41
N TYR A 85 -2.62 -0.22 -13.98
CA TYR A 85 -1.80 0.18 -15.13
C TYR A 85 -0.31 0.32 -14.78
N ILE A 86 0.01 0.80 -13.58
CA ILE A 86 1.41 0.80 -13.10
C ILE A 86 1.91 -0.63 -12.90
N ASP A 87 1.08 -1.52 -12.34
CA ASP A 87 1.44 -2.92 -12.13
C ASP A 87 1.64 -3.68 -13.45
N HIS A 88 0.85 -3.35 -14.48
CA HIS A 88 0.99 -3.86 -15.84
C HIS A 88 2.11 -3.19 -16.67
N GLY A 89 2.87 -2.26 -16.10
CA GLY A 89 3.98 -1.60 -16.79
C GLY A 89 3.57 -0.65 -17.91
N VAL A 90 2.32 -0.17 -17.95
CA VAL A 90 1.80 0.74 -19.00
C VAL A 90 2.62 2.03 -19.11
N PHE A 91 3.20 2.46 -17.99
CA PHE A 91 3.97 3.68 -17.91
C PHE A 91 5.48 3.46 -17.94
N ASP A 92 5.95 2.21 -17.91
CA ASP A 92 7.38 1.91 -17.87
C ASP A 92 8.08 2.37 -19.17
N GLU A 93 9.38 2.59 -19.06
CA GLU A 93 10.31 2.79 -20.18
C GLU A 93 11.34 1.65 -20.13
N GLU A 94 12.10 1.43 -21.21
CA GLU A 94 12.92 0.22 -21.44
C GLU A 94 13.73 -0.26 -20.20
N ASP A 95 14.26 0.66 -19.39
CA ASP A 95 15.02 0.37 -18.17
C ASP A 95 14.44 0.96 -16.87
N ASN A 96 13.19 1.45 -16.88
CA ASN A 96 12.63 2.19 -15.74
C ASN A 96 11.32 1.59 -15.22
N GLU A 97 11.43 0.66 -14.27
CA GLU A 97 10.29 0.12 -13.54
C GLU A 97 9.66 1.19 -12.62
N ILE A 98 8.56 1.79 -13.07
CA ILE A 98 7.86 2.85 -12.34
C ILE A 98 7.28 2.33 -11.02
N LYS A 99 6.95 1.03 -10.95
CA LYS A 99 6.47 0.38 -9.73
C LYS A 99 7.43 0.55 -8.55
N LYS A 100 8.75 0.58 -8.78
CA LYS A 100 9.78 0.80 -7.75
C LYS A 100 9.82 2.24 -7.22
N LYS A 101 9.20 3.20 -7.91
CA LYS A 101 9.12 4.61 -7.49
C LYS A 101 7.88 4.93 -6.65
N LEU A 102 6.93 4.01 -6.54
CA LEU A 102 5.81 4.13 -5.63
C LEU A 102 6.28 4.10 -4.16
N PRO A 103 5.54 4.73 -3.21
CA PRO A 103 5.91 4.76 -1.80
C PRO A 103 6.28 3.39 -1.21
N PHE A 104 5.51 2.36 -1.57
CA PHE A 104 5.70 1.00 -1.08
C PHE A 104 6.65 0.17 -1.96
N LYS A 105 7.07 0.67 -3.12
CA LYS A 105 7.97 -0.01 -4.06
C LYS A 105 7.53 -1.44 -4.42
N GLY A 106 6.22 -1.68 -4.47
CA GLY A 106 5.64 -3.02 -4.69
C GLY A 106 5.71 -3.98 -3.51
N LYS A 107 6.15 -3.54 -2.31
CA LYS A 107 6.14 -4.36 -1.10
C LYS A 107 4.69 -4.65 -0.68
N LYS A 108 4.43 -5.90 -0.31
CA LYS A 108 3.15 -6.31 0.29
C LYS A 108 2.99 -5.67 1.65
N PHE A 109 1.78 -5.21 1.98
CA PHE A 109 1.45 -4.78 3.34
C PHE A 109 1.61 -5.95 4.31
N LYS A 110 2.20 -5.69 5.49
CA LYS A 110 2.24 -6.68 6.58
C LYS A 110 0.80 -7.01 6.98
N THR A 111 0.37 -8.24 6.74
CA THR A 111 -0.95 -8.70 7.18
C THR A 111 -0.88 -8.90 8.69
N LYS A 112 -1.75 -8.22 9.45
CA LYS A 112 -1.76 -8.22 10.94
C LYS A 112 -1.83 -9.60 11.61
N LYS A 113 -2.01 -10.69 10.85
CA LYS A 113 -2.19 -12.05 11.35
C LYS A 113 -0.88 -12.76 11.73
N ARG A 114 0.28 -12.29 11.28
CA ARG A 114 1.58 -12.89 11.66
C ARG A 114 2.32 -11.95 12.61
N LYS A 115 2.64 -12.45 13.80
CA LYS A 115 3.59 -11.82 14.72
C LYS A 115 4.95 -11.75 14.00
N ASP A 116 5.61 -10.60 14.03
CA ASP A 116 6.90 -10.41 13.36
C ASP A 116 8.00 -10.84 14.33
N ASP A 117 8.45 -12.08 14.18
CA ASP A 117 9.36 -12.74 15.13
C ASP A 117 10.84 -12.41 14.85
N ARG A 118 11.12 -11.55 13.86
CA ARG A 118 12.49 -11.18 13.47
C ARG A 118 13.04 -10.07 14.34
N GLY A 119 14.19 -10.31 14.97
CA GLY A 119 14.89 -9.34 15.79
C GLY A 119 14.26 -9.11 17.16
N GLN A 120 13.30 -9.95 17.58
CA GLN A 120 12.80 -9.92 18.95
C GLN A 120 13.79 -10.65 19.86
N LEU A 121 14.36 -9.93 20.82
CA LEU A 121 15.17 -10.53 21.87
C LEU A 121 14.26 -11.41 22.73
N THR A 122 14.48 -12.73 22.69
CA THR A 122 13.62 -13.71 23.36
C THR A 122 13.76 -13.70 24.89
N ASN A 123 14.82 -13.07 25.40
CA ASN A 123 15.18 -13.03 26.83
C ASN A 123 15.25 -11.58 27.35
N ILE A 124 14.32 -10.71 26.97
CA ILE A 124 14.18 -9.40 27.62
C ILE A 124 13.44 -9.63 28.94
N ARG A 125 14.08 -9.25 30.06
CA ARG A 125 13.34 -8.97 31.30
C ARG A 125 13.03 -7.50 31.33
N PHE A 126 11.77 -7.13 31.45
CA PHE A 126 11.41 -5.72 31.62
C PHE A 126 11.80 -5.27 33.03
N ILE A 127 12.07 -3.96 33.20
CA ILE A 127 12.43 -3.37 34.50
C ILE A 127 11.34 -3.66 35.55
N GLU A 128 10.09 -3.82 35.10
CA GLU A 128 8.92 -4.15 35.92
C GLU A 128 8.95 -5.59 36.44
N GLU A 129 9.58 -6.53 35.72
CA GLU A 129 9.73 -7.93 36.08
C GLU A 129 10.99 -8.21 36.91
N ALA A 130 11.92 -7.25 36.95
CA ALA A 130 13.08 -7.32 37.83
C ALA A 130 12.61 -7.04 39.26
N GLU A 131 12.34 -8.10 40.03
CA GLU A 131 12.10 -8.01 41.48
C GLU A 131 13.29 -7.29 42.14
N HIS A 132 13.05 -6.06 42.60
CA HIS A 132 14.02 -5.30 43.36
C HIS A 132 13.36 -4.81 44.64
N GLU A 133 14.01 -5.08 45.77
CA GLU A 133 13.59 -4.55 47.05
C GLU A 133 13.74 -3.03 47.03
N LYS A 134 12.61 -2.32 46.96
CA LYS A 134 12.57 -0.86 47.00
C LYS A 134 13.28 -0.37 48.26
N GLY A 135 14.36 0.40 48.09
CA GLY A 135 15.18 0.92 49.20
C GLY A 135 16.50 0.18 49.44
N THR A 136 16.89 -0.77 48.59
CA THR A 136 18.24 -1.35 48.59
C THR A 136 19.22 -0.53 47.76
N PHE A 137 20.44 -0.33 48.26
CA PHE A 137 21.52 0.34 47.52
C PHE A 137 22.12 -0.64 46.50
N GLY A 138 22.52 -0.14 45.34
CA GLY A 138 23.18 -0.96 44.30
C GLY A 138 22.38 -1.13 43.01
N TRP A 139 21.21 -0.49 42.91
CA TRP A 139 20.42 -0.48 41.68
C TRP A 139 20.68 0.82 40.91
N PHE A 140 21.35 0.67 39.77
CA PHE A 140 21.69 1.79 38.88
C PHE A 140 20.80 1.78 37.65
N GLN A 141 20.18 2.93 37.38
CA GLN A 141 19.61 3.21 36.07
C GLN A 141 20.68 3.87 35.21
N MET A 142 20.92 3.32 34.02
CA MET A 142 21.85 3.89 33.05
C MET A 142 21.09 4.38 31.83
N ASP A 143 21.16 5.68 31.58
CA ASP A 143 20.62 6.29 30.37
C ASP A 143 21.77 6.69 29.43
N CYS A 144 21.57 6.54 28.12
CA CYS A 144 22.54 6.91 27.10
C CYS A 144 21.95 8.00 26.20
N ILE A 145 22.62 9.16 26.18
CA ILE A 145 22.26 10.30 25.34
C ILE A 145 23.26 10.35 24.19
N VAL A 146 22.77 10.22 22.96
CA VAL A 146 23.59 10.26 21.76
C VAL A 146 23.35 11.59 21.05
N GLY A 147 24.43 12.33 20.83
CA GLY A 147 24.41 13.61 20.13
C GLY A 147 24.07 13.46 18.64
N LYS A 148 23.81 14.61 18.00
CA LYS A 148 23.54 14.67 16.56
C LYS A 148 24.68 14.01 15.77
N GLU A 149 24.33 13.22 14.76
CA GLU A 149 25.29 12.50 13.91
C GLU A 149 26.24 11.57 14.66
N HIS A 150 25.89 11.12 15.88
CA HIS A 150 26.73 10.27 16.73
C HIS A 150 28.08 10.89 17.12
N GLN A 151 28.20 12.23 17.07
CA GLN A 151 29.45 12.94 17.35
C GLN A 151 29.79 13.05 18.84
N SER A 152 28.82 12.78 19.73
CA SER A 152 29.03 12.74 21.17
C SER A 152 28.13 11.71 21.83
N VAL A 153 28.59 11.15 22.94
CA VAL A 153 27.84 10.20 23.76
C VAL A 153 27.99 10.61 25.21
N CYS A 154 26.89 10.66 25.94
CA CYS A 154 26.87 10.93 27.37
C CYS A 154 26.13 9.77 28.06
N LEU A 155 26.83 9.08 28.96
CA LEU A 155 26.25 8.03 29.79
C LEU A 155 25.95 8.61 31.17
N THR A 156 24.72 8.48 31.62
CA THR A 156 24.33 8.92 32.96
C THR A 156 23.88 7.74 33.80
N PHE A 157 24.50 7.57 34.96
CA PHE A 157 24.16 6.56 35.95
C PHE A 157 23.45 7.24 37.10
N THR A 158 22.26 6.78 37.44
CA THR A 158 21.49 7.26 38.58
C THR A 158 21.23 6.11 39.53
N GLU A 159 21.71 6.24 40.77
CA GLU A 159 21.40 5.28 41.84
C GLU A 159 19.99 5.57 42.37
N LYS A 160 19.11 4.56 42.41
CA LYS A 160 17.67 4.78 42.66
C LYS A 160 17.31 5.09 44.12
N LYS A 161 18.16 4.75 45.10
CA LYS A 161 17.85 4.94 46.53
C LYS A 161 18.19 6.35 47.00
N VAL A 162 19.37 6.83 46.63
CA VAL A 162 20.00 8.07 47.11
C VAL A 162 20.00 9.14 46.02
N TYR A 163 19.62 8.80 44.78
CA TYR A 163 19.59 9.69 43.61
C TYR A 163 20.96 10.33 43.31
N ILE A 164 22.05 9.62 43.62
CA ILE A 164 23.39 10.03 43.24
C ILE A 164 23.52 9.83 41.73
N ARG A 165 23.97 10.88 41.02
CA ARG A 165 24.12 10.87 39.57
C ARG A 165 25.60 10.99 39.18
N PHE A 166 26.05 10.05 38.36
CA PHE A 166 27.36 10.10 37.71
C PHE A 166 27.15 10.38 36.22
N VAL A 167 27.98 11.25 35.66
CA VAL A 167 27.95 11.63 34.25
C VAL A 167 29.31 11.29 33.66
N LEU A 168 29.30 10.45 32.63
CA LEU A 168 30.47 10.10 31.84
C LEU A 168 30.27 10.66 30.43
N ASN A 169 31.22 11.48 29.98
CA ASN A 169 31.24 12.10 28.66
C ASN A 169 32.41 11.54 27.85
#